data_AF-A0A7S1M275-F1
#
_entry.id   AF-A0A7S1M275-F1
#
_cell.length_a   1.000
_cell.length_b   1.000
_cell.length_c   1.000
_cell.angle_alpha   90.00
_cell.angle_beta   90.00
_cell.angle_gamma   90.00
#
_symmetry.space_group_name_H-M   'P 1'
#
loop_
_entity.id
_entity.type
_entity.pdbx_description
1 polymer ?
#
loop_
_entity_poly.entity_id
_entity_poly.type
_entity_poly.pdbx_seq_one_letter_code
_entity_poly.pdbx_strand_id
1 'polypeptide(L)'
;YDLHAPAVHWNTAASQVHQLYPGKPFVISETGAGGIFEWSHNTTAALWTTKYQTEVISRDVDVALGNDRISGITLWHFFDFKIDDKATARCGPCQYAKGAEPPTCAYVNASCDRP
;
A
#
# COMPACT_ATOMS: atom_id res chain seq x y z
N TYR A 1 -11.23 -3.83 -9.09
CA TYR A 1 -10.73 -2.57 -8.52
C TYR A 1 -11.13 -1.45 -9.44
N ASP A 2 -11.76 -0.39 -8.93
CA ASP A 2 -12.08 0.77 -9.74
C ASP A 2 -10.83 1.65 -9.86
N LEU A 3 -10.25 1.70 -11.07
CA LEU A 3 -9.04 2.46 -11.36
C LEU A 3 -9.23 3.98 -11.25
N HIS A 4 -10.48 4.47 -11.20
CA HIS A 4 -10.78 5.89 -11.04
C HIS A 4 -10.94 6.32 -9.59
N ALA A 5 -11.09 5.37 -8.65
CA ALA A 5 -11.33 5.67 -7.25
C ALA A 5 -10.22 6.54 -6.60
N PRO A 6 -8.91 6.31 -6.85
CA PRO A 6 -7.84 7.18 -6.35
C PRO A 6 -8.01 8.64 -6.76
N ALA A 7 -8.26 8.89 -8.05
CA ALA A 7 -8.39 10.24 -8.58
C ALA A 7 -9.59 10.97 -7.97
N VAL A 8 -10.73 10.28 -7.85
CA VAL A 8 -11.92 10.89 -7.22
C VAL A 8 -11.65 11.18 -5.74
N HIS A 9 -11.07 10.24 -5.01
CA HIS A 9 -10.83 10.36 -3.58
C HIS A 9 -9.86 11.50 -3.24
N TRP A 10 -8.65 11.46 -3.80
CA TRP A 10 -7.59 12.41 -3.45
C TRP A 10 -7.85 13.81 -3.99
N ASN A 11 -8.39 13.96 -5.20
CA ASN A 11 -8.72 15.29 -5.73
C ASN A 11 -9.86 15.95 -4.94
N THR A 12 -10.84 15.17 -4.49
CA THR A 12 -11.92 15.66 -3.63
C THR A 12 -11.36 16.12 -2.28
N ALA A 13 -10.55 15.29 -1.63
CA ALA A 13 -9.95 15.61 -0.34
C ALA A 13 -9.06 16.87 -0.43
N ALA A 14 -8.18 16.95 -1.42
CA ALA A 14 -7.31 18.11 -1.64
C ALA A 14 -8.12 19.39 -1.92
N SER A 15 -9.20 19.29 -2.72
CA SER A 15 -10.07 20.43 -3.00
C SER A 15 -10.84 20.90 -1.77
N GLN A 16 -11.31 19.96 -0.93
CA GLN A 16 -11.98 20.29 0.33
C GLN A 16 -11.03 20.99 1.31
N VAL A 17 -9.81 20.48 1.49
CA VAL A 17 -8.82 21.12 2.37
C VAL A 17 -8.46 22.50 1.87
N HIS A 18 -8.26 22.67 0.56
CA HIS A 18 -7.99 23.97 -0.05
C HIS A 18 -9.12 24.99 0.19
N GLN A 19 -10.39 24.55 0.14
CA GLN A 19 -11.55 25.41 0.36
C GLN A 19 -11.77 25.76 1.84
N LEU A 20 -11.68 24.75 2.72
CA LEU A 20 -12.00 24.89 4.15
C LEU A 20 -10.84 25.48 4.95
N TYR A 21 -9.61 25.26 4.50
CA TYR A 21 -8.38 25.66 5.21
C TYR A 21 -7.41 26.35 4.23
N PRO A 22 -7.77 27.53 3.69
CA PRO A 22 -6.94 28.21 2.70
C PRO A 22 -5.53 28.48 3.25
N GLY A 23 -4.52 28.16 2.43
CA GLY A 23 -3.10 28.30 2.80
C GLY A 23 -2.52 27.15 3.61
N LYS A 24 -3.31 26.15 4.04
CA LYS A 24 -2.78 24.92 4.64
C LYS A 24 -2.41 23.91 3.55
N PRO A 25 -1.19 23.34 3.57
CA PRO A 25 -0.83 22.28 2.63
C PRO A 25 -1.60 21.00 2.95
N PHE A 26 -1.95 20.24 1.91
CA PHE A 26 -2.53 18.90 2.04
C PHE A 26 -1.48 17.86 1.66
N VAL A 27 -1.28 16.86 2.52
CA VAL A 27 -0.35 15.75 2.30
C VAL A 27 -1.10 14.45 2.46
N ILE A 28 -0.91 13.54 1.51
CA ILE A 28 -1.36 12.15 1.65
C ILE A 28 -0.37 11.45 2.57
N SER A 29 -0.70 11.33 3.85
CA SER A 29 0.21 10.75 4.85
C SER A 29 0.35 9.24 4.71
N GLU A 30 -0.68 8.57 4.20
CA GLU A 30 -0.71 7.13 4.03
C GLU A 30 -1.50 6.76 2.79
N THR A 31 -0.89 5.95 1.92
CA THR A 31 -1.60 5.19 0.89
C THR A 31 -0.79 3.98 0.46
N GLY A 32 -1.45 2.95 -0.05
CA GLY A 32 -0.80 1.74 -0.50
C GLY A 32 -1.76 0.56 -0.57
N ALA A 33 -1.20 -0.60 -0.89
CA ALA A 33 -1.89 -1.87 -0.88
C ALA A 33 -0.91 -2.99 -0.55
N GLY A 34 -1.40 -4.06 0.07
CA GLY A 34 -0.60 -5.25 0.32
C GLY A 34 -0.29 -6.00 -0.98
N GLY A 35 0.95 -6.46 -1.12
CA GLY A 35 1.41 -7.29 -2.23
C GLY A 35 2.19 -8.48 -1.68
N ILE A 36 1.53 -9.65 -1.59
CA ILE A 36 2.15 -10.89 -1.10
C ILE A 36 2.85 -11.57 -2.29
N PHE A 37 4.17 -11.68 -2.23
CA PHE A 37 4.98 -12.17 -3.35
C PHE A 37 4.61 -13.59 -3.79
N GLU A 38 4.30 -14.47 -2.84
CA GLU A 38 3.99 -15.89 -3.07
C GLU A 38 2.50 -16.16 -3.36
N TRP A 39 1.68 -15.11 -3.51
CA TRP A 39 0.25 -15.28 -3.76
C TRP A 39 0.01 -15.89 -5.14
N SER A 40 -0.40 -17.16 -5.15
CA SER A 40 -0.52 -18.03 -6.34
C SER A 40 -1.53 -17.55 -7.39
N HIS A 41 -2.38 -16.56 -7.07
CA HIS A 41 -3.35 -15.97 -7.98
C HIS A 41 -2.81 -14.75 -8.78
N ASN A 42 -1.50 -14.67 -9.02
CA ASN A 42 -0.82 -13.56 -9.69
C ASN A 42 -1.15 -13.38 -11.20
N THR A 43 -2.26 -13.93 -11.70
CA THR A 43 -2.68 -13.77 -13.10
C THR A 43 -3.61 -12.57 -13.31
N THR A 44 -4.14 -11.98 -12.23
CA THR A 44 -5.02 -10.80 -12.27
C THR A 44 -4.63 -9.74 -11.23
N ALA A 45 -5.11 -8.51 -11.39
CA ALA A 45 -5.00 -7.46 -10.37
C ALA A 45 -6.05 -7.70 -9.25
N ALA A 46 -6.03 -8.89 -8.65
CA ALA A 46 -6.82 -9.24 -7.49
C ALA A 46 -6.16 -8.71 -6.21
N LEU A 47 -6.95 -8.50 -5.15
CA LEU A 47 -6.43 -8.09 -3.84
C LEU A 47 -5.26 -9.00 -3.42
N TRP A 48 -4.24 -8.41 -2.80
CA TRP A 48 -3.00 -9.06 -2.34
C TRP A 48 -1.99 -9.47 -3.41
N THR A 49 -2.28 -9.30 -4.71
CA THR A 49 -1.26 -9.52 -5.75
C THR A 49 -0.33 -8.32 -5.89
N THR A 50 0.92 -8.56 -6.28
CA THR A 50 1.88 -7.49 -6.59
C THR A 50 1.41 -6.61 -7.75
N LYS A 51 0.65 -7.18 -8.70
CA LYS A 51 -0.01 -6.41 -9.76
C LYS A 51 -1.05 -5.44 -9.19
N TYR A 52 -1.90 -5.87 -8.25
CA TYR A 52 -2.86 -4.98 -7.61
C TYR A 52 -2.17 -3.86 -6.83
N GLN A 53 -1.14 -4.21 -6.04
CA GLN A 53 -0.32 -3.21 -5.35
C GLN A 53 0.28 -2.18 -6.31
N THR A 54 0.81 -2.63 -7.45
CA THR A 54 1.38 -1.76 -8.48
C THR A 54 0.34 -0.80 -9.05
N GLU A 55 -0.86 -1.28 -9.37
CA GLU A 55 -1.94 -0.43 -9.89
C GLU A 55 -2.38 0.62 -8.85
N VAL A 56 -2.58 0.24 -7.59
CA VAL A 56 -2.96 1.20 -6.53
C VAL A 56 -1.91 2.30 -6.39
N ILE A 57 -0.65 1.91 -6.15
CA ILE A 57 0.45 2.86 -5.92
C ILE A 57 0.65 3.78 -7.13
N SER A 58 0.63 3.24 -8.35
CA SER A 58 0.84 4.07 -9.56
C SER A 58 -0.24 5.14 -9.69
N ARG A 59 -1.51 4.80 -9.43
CA ARG A 59 -2.62 5.75 -9.54
C ARG A 59 -2.60 6.80 -8.45
N ASP A 60 -2.28 6.43 -7.21
CA ASP A 60 -2.15 7.40 -6.12
C ASP A 60 -1.01 8.39 -6.38
N VAL A 61 0.14 7.88 -6.87
CA VAL A 61 1.30 8.71 -7.23
C VAL A 61 0.97 9.62 -8.42
N ASP A 62 0.32 9.11 -9.48
CA ASP A 62 -0.09 9.92 -10.63
C ASP A 62 -0.98 11.10 -10.20
N VAL A 63 -1.91 10.87 -9.26
CA VAL A 63 -2.80 11.93 -8.75
C VAL A 63 -2.04 12.92 -7.87
N ALA A 64 -1.18 12.44 -6.99
CA ALA A 64 -0.37 13.30 -6.12
C ALA A 64 0.56 14.22 -6.91
N LEU A 65 1.18 13.71 -7.99
CA LEU A 65 2.06 14.50 -8.86
C LEU A 65 1.27 15.42 -9.81
N GLY A 66 0.04 15.06 -10.17
CA GLY A 66 -0.79 15.80 -11.12
C GLY A 66 -1.67 16.91 -10.52
N ASN A 67 -1.74 17.03 -9.20
CA ASN A 67 -2.60 18.01 -8.52
C ASN A 67 -1.78 18.99 -7.66
N ASP A 68 -1.78 20.27 -8.05
CA ASP A 68 -1.06 21.35 -7.38
C ASP A 68 -1.54 21.66 -5.95
N ARG A 69 -2.70 21.13 -5.55
CA ARG A 69 -3.23 21.20 -4.18
C ARG A 69 -2.69 20.10 -3.28
N ILE A 70 -1.94 19.14 -3.81
CA ILE A 70 -1.29 18.07 -3.05
C ILE A 70 0.18 18.42 -2.89
N SER A 71 0.60 18.66 -1.65
CA SER A 71 1.97 19.08 -1.32
C SER A 71 2.94 17.91 -1.10
N GLY A 72 2.43 16.68 -1.03
CA GLY A 72 3.26 15.49 -0.87
C GLY A 72 2.45 14.20 -0.67
N ILE A 73 3.16 13.08 -0.77
CA ILE A 73 2.64 11.73 -0.59
C ILE A 73 3.66 10.88 0.17
N THR A 74 3.18 10.04 1.08
CA THR A 74 3.97 9.01 1.76
C THR A 74 3.30 7.65 1.55
N LEU A 75 4.09 6.68 1.07
CA LEU A 75 3.60 5.31 0.87
C LEU A 75 3.57 4.58 2.21
N TRP A 76 2.40 4.05 2.56
CA TRP A 76 2.23 3.13 3.66
C TRP A 76 2.34 1.70 3.14
N HIS A 77 3.43 0.99 3.40
CA HIS A 77 4.62 1.39 4.19
C HIS A 77 5.88 1.16 3.36
N PHE A 78 7.01 1.69 3.82
CA PHE A 78 8.30 1.47 3.14
C PHE A 78 8.75 0.00 3.16
N PHE A 79 8.52 -0.71 4.26
CA PHE A 79 8.82 -2.14 4.41
C PHE A 79 7.78 -2.86 5.27
N ASP A 80 7.54 -4.13 4.94
CA ASP A 80 6.69 -5.02 5.74
C ASP A 80 7.11 -4.99 7.21
N PHE A 81 6.12 -4.92 8.10
CA PHE A 81 6.36 -4.93 9.54
C PHE A 81 5.41 -5.88 10.27
N LYS A 82 5.78 -6.22 11.51
CA LYS A 82 4.99 -7.10 12.37
C LYS A 82 3.85 -6.32 13.01
N ILE A 83 2.62 -6.82 12.85
CA ILE A 83 1.41 -6.14 13.34
C ILE A 83 0.85 -6.79 14.62
N ASP A 84 0.85 -8.14 14.71
CA ASP A 84 0.24 -8.86 15.82
C ASP A 84 1.07 -10.09 16.27
N ASP A 85 1.41 -10.10 17.56
CA ASP A 85 2.11 -11.21 18.23
C ASP A 85 1.27 -12.49 18.24
N LYS A 86 -0.06 -12.40 18.40
CA LYS A 86 -0.95 -13.56 18.43
C LYS A 86 -1.02 -14.22 17.05
N ALA A 87 -1.22 -13.42 15.99
CA ALA A 87 -1.15 -13.91 14.62
C ALA A 87 0.22 -14.51 14.30
N THR A 88 1.32 -13.89 14.75
CA THR A 88 2.67 -14.43 14.56
C THR A 88 2.86 -15.77 15.26
N ALA A 89 2.38 -15.90 16.51
CA ALA A 89 2.44 -17.15 17.26
C ALA A 89 1.63 -18.27 16.59
N ARG A 90 0.48 -17.93 15.99
CA ARG A 90 -0.39 -18.89 15.29
C ARG A 90 0.13 -19.28 13.90
N CYS A 91 0.61 -18.31 13.14
CA CYS A 91 0.88 -18.46 11.70
C CYS A 91 2.36 -18.44 11.33
N GLY A 92 3.24 -18.28 12.32
CA GLY A 92 4.68 -18.12 12.15
C GLY A 92 5.09 -16.72 11.67
N PRO A 93 6.37 -16.34 11.80
CA PRO A 93 6.89 -15.15 11.14
C PRO A 93 7.09 -15.41 9.63
N CYS A 94 7.55 -14.39 8.91
CA CYS A 94 8.18 -14.63 7.61
C CYS A 94 9.38 -15.58 7.78
N GLN A 95 9.55 -16.52 6.84
CA GLN A 95 10.76 -17.32 6.70
C GLN A 95 11.72 -16.60 5.74
N TYR A 96 12.78 -16.02 6.29
CA TYR A 96 13.76 -15.25 5.51
C TYR A 96 14.70 -16.17 4.72
N ALA A 97 15.07 -15.73 3.52
CA ALA A 97 16.09 -16.38 2.70
C ALA A 97 17.44 -16.41 3.45
N LYS A 98 18.01 -17.59 3.63
CA LYS A 98 19.29 -17.77 4.34
C LYS A 98 20.42 -17.09 3.56
N GLY A 99 21.10 -16.13 4.22
CA GLY A 99 22.26 -15.43 3.66
C GLY A 99 21.92 -14.31 2.66
N ALA A 100 20.65 -13.90 2.54
CA ALA A 100 20.28 -12.75 1.72
C ALA A 100 20.56 -11.42 2.45
N GLU A 101 21.18 -10.47 1.75
CA GLU A 101 21.29 -9.07 2.18
C GLU A 101 20.73 -8.11 1.10
N PRO A 102 19.74 -7.26 1.44
CA PRO A 102 19.07 -7.16 2.74
C PRO A 102 18.21 -8.42 3.07
N PRO A 103 17.85 -8.64 4.35
CA PRO A 103 16.99 -9.75 4.75
C PRO A 103 15.72 -9.79 3.91
N THR A 104 15.57 -10.85 3.11
CA THR A 104 14.48 -10.97 2.13
C THR A 104 13.51 -12.04 2.58
N CYS A 105 12.23 -11.70 2.67
CA CYS A 105 11.19 -12.68 2.98
C CYS A 105 11.07 -13.70 1.84
N ALA A 106 11.24 -14.98 2.14
CA ALA A 106 11.17 -16.04 1.13
C ALA A 106 9.86 -16.83 1.17
N TYR A 107 9.18 -16.83 2.31
CA TYR A 107 7.90 -17.48 2.47
C TYR A 107 7.11 -16.90 3.63
N VAL A 108 5.80 -16.73 3.40
CA VAL A 108 4.81 -16.47 4.43
C VAL A 108 3.63 -17.44 4.26
N ASN A 109 3.11 -17.97 5.38
CA ASN A 109 1.89 -18.76 5.33
C ASN A 109 0.67 -17.84 5.18
N ALA A 110 0.29 -17.57 3.94
CA ALA A 110 -0.85 -16.74 3.57
C ALA A 110 -2.21 -17.41 3.80
N SER A 111 -2.26 -18.73 3.99
CA SER A 111 -3.51 -19.49 4.22
C SER A 111 -3.99 -19.47 5.67
N CYS A 112 -3.28 -18.83 6.59
CA CYS A 112 -3.54 -18.85 8.03
C CYS A 112 -4.44 -17.68 8.52
N ASP A 113 -5.39 -17.22 7.70
CA ASP A 113 -6.24 -16.06 8.01
C ASP A 113 -5.43 -14.89 8.59
N ARG A 114 -4.38 -14.48 7.85
CA ARG A 114 -3.77 -13.17 8.10
C ARG A 114 -4.71 -12.13 7.49
N PRO A 115 -5.08 -11.07 8.22
CA PRO A 115 -5.95 -10.02 7.70
C PRO A 115 -5.42 -9.40 6.41
#